data_AF-A0A552EQ11-F1
#
_entry.id   AF-A0A552EQ11-F1
#
_cell.length_a   1.000
_cell.length_b   1.000
_cell.length_c   1.000
_cell.angle_alpha   90.00
_cell.angle_beta   90.00
_cell.angle_gamma   90.00
#
_symmetry.space_group_name_H-M   'P 1'
#
loop_
_entity.id
_entity.type
_entity.pdbx_description
1 polymer ?
#
loop_
_entity_poly.entity_id
_entity_poly.type
_entity_poly.pdbx_seq_one_letter_code
_entity_poly.pdbx_strand_id
1 'polypeptide(L)'
;MIKVNRRKFGQWISLIGAGVGLAAILDRKNIFSPSTATAIIPPQPPPNSSFPPRQSFSFETVTLDPSGFVIERNSRSAEYYSETLAGLEMIAIPAGTFIMGTPDGEKGDFTGSDKPQRLVKVNSFYLSKYPITQKQWQIVANLPKINRDLNPNPSHFQGDNLPVDSISWYDAIEFCDRLAKATGRNYRLPSEAQWEYACRAGTTTPFYFGATLTSEFANYYAIKFPYAVERESEFRAKTTPVGSFPPNAFGLYDLHGSLYEWCADPWHRNYKNAPSDDQVWPADPNSTGNRYRVLRGGGWGTELRECRSASRGQFGPNNRYSVLGFRIASS
;
A
#
# COMPACT_ATOMS: atom_id res chain seq x y z
N MET A 1 -32.95 -12.09 23.79
CA MET A 1 -33.60 -10.80 23.46
C MET A 1 -32.80 -9.68 24.13
N ILE A 2 -31.76 -9.15 23.47
CA ILE A 2 -30.95 -8.03 23.98
C ILE A 2 -30.75 -7.09 22.79
N LYS A 3 -31.44 -5.95 22.83
CA LYS A 3 -31.35 -4.87 21.84
C LYS A 3 -30.12 -4.03 22.17
N VAL A 4 -29.15 -3.98 21.27
CA VAL A 4 -28.07 -2.97 21.34
C VAL A 4 -28.45 -1.79 20.44
N ASN A 5 -28.38 -0.62 21.07
CA ASN A 5 -28.91 0.66 20.65
C ASN A 5 -28.03 1.30 19.56
N ARG A 6 -28.66 1.83 18.49
CA ARG A 6 -28.02 2.61 17.43
C ARG A 6 -28.12 4.11 17.75
N ARG A 7 -27.01 4.83 17.53
CA ARG A 7 -26.76 6.30 17.56
C ARG A 7 -25.59 6.52 18.52
N LYS A 8 -24.45 7.08 18.14
CA LYS A 8 -24.29 8.45 17.63
C LYS A 8 -22.98 8.55 16.83
N PHE A 9 -23.02 9.13 15.65
CA PHE A 9 -21.84 9.74 15.03
C PHE A 9 -22.28 11.10 14.49
N GLY A 10 -21.66 12.17 14.99
CA GLY A 10 -22.01 13.55 14.69
C GLY A 10 -20.91 14.49 15.15
N GLN A 11 -20.11 14.92 14.17
CA GLN A 11 -19.42 16.21 13.96
C GLN A 11 -19.03 17.08 15.16
N TRP A 12 -17.76 17.55 15.19
CA TRP A 12 -17.40 18.93 15.55
C TRP A 12 -16.14 19.40 14.78
N ILE A 13 -16.23 20.59 14.17
CA ILE A 13 -15.15 21.42 13.59
C ILE A 13 -15.24 22.81 14.25
N SER A 14 -14.08 23.47 14.40
CA SER A 14 -13.82 24.90 14.69
C SER A 14 -13.86 25.32 16.18
N LEU A 15 -13.06 26.25 16.73
CA LEU A 15 -12.32 27.40 16.17
C LEU A 15 -11.22 27.91 17.16
N ILE A 16 -10.41 28.82 16.63
CA ILE A 16 -9.25 29.61 17.10
C ILE A 16 -9.37 30.29 18.48
N GLY A 17 -8.23 30.47 19.17
CA GLY A 17 -8.03 31.49 20.21
C GLY A 17 -6.55 31.85 20.38
N ALA A 18 -6.20 33.11 20.11
CA ALA A 18 -4.85 33.68 20.10
C ALA A 18 -4.31 34.04 21.50
N GLY A 19 -2.98 34.18 21.63
CA GLY A 19 -2.32 34.76 22.81
C GLY A 19 -0.84 35.07 22.56
N VAL A 20 -0.49 36.35 22.67
CA VAL A 20 0.76 37.03 22.31
C VAL A 20 1.84 36.91 23.39
N GLY A 21 3.13 36.98 23.03
CA GLY A 21 4.22 37.12 24.01
C GLY A 21 5.62 37.40 23.45
N LEU A 22 5.89 38.67 23.16
CA LEU A 22 7.13 39.47 23.18
C LEU A 22 8.51 38.98 22.65
N ALA A 23 9.17 39.95 22.00
CA ALA A 23 10.47 39.98 21.36
C ALA A 23 11.71 39.98 22.29
N ALA A 24 12.88 39.64 21.72
CA ALA A 24 14.10 40.45 21.83
C ALA A 24 15.15 40.03 20.78
N ILE A 25 15.63 41.03 20.04
CA ILE A 25 16.77 41.02 19.13
C ILE A 25 18.03 41.23 19.94
N LEU A 26 19.11 40.46 19.71
CA LEU A 26 20.48 40.95 19.85
C LEU A 26 21.41 40.24 18.86
N ASP A 27 21.92 41.06 17.96
CA ASP A 27 22.99 40.83 16.98
C ASP A 27 24.35 40.75 17.70
N ARG A 28 25.21 39.79 17.31
CA ARG A 28 26.65 40.04 17.18
C ARG A 28 27.37 38.89 16.47
N LYS A 29 27.81 39.24 15.26
CA LYS A 29 28.91 38.70 14.47
C LYS A 29 30.04 38.09 15.32
N ASN A 30 30.37 36.82 15.04
CA ASN A 30 31.71 36.29 15.26
C ASN A 30 32.22 35.67 13.95
N ILE A 31 33.29 36.26 13.45
CA ILE A 31 34.04 35.85 12.28
C ILE A 31 34.91 34.67 12.73
N PHE A 32 34.59 33.46 12.24
CA PHE A 32 35.47 32.30 12.33
C PHE A 32 36.06 32.01 10.96
N SER A 33 37.38 32.06 10.87
CA SER A 33 38.16 31.63 9.71
C SER A 33 37.93 30.14 9.43
N PRO A 34 37.76 29.70 8.17
CA PRO A 34 37.67 28.28 7.86
C PRO A 34 39.07 27.66 7.92
N SER A 35 39.33 26.86 8.96
CA SER A 35 40.41 25.88 8.96
C SER A 35 40.01 24.73 8.02
N THR A 36 40.85 24.44 7.03
CA THR A 36 40.66 23.36 6.06
C THR A 36 40.82 22.01 6.77
N ALA A 37 39.72 21.51 7.35
CA ALA A 37 39.63 20.13 7.80
C ALA A 37 39.43 19.23 6.58
N THR A 38 40.50 18.59 6.12
CA THR A 38 40.43 17.52 5.12
C THR A 38 39.66 16.36 5.74
N ALA A 39 38.38 16.25 5.44
CA ALA A 39 37.59 15.08 5.80
C ALA A 39 38.19 13.86 5.09
N ILE A 40 38.76 12.94 5.85
CA ILE A 40 39.15 11.62 5.37
C ILE A 40 37.83 10.88 5.07
N ILE A 41 37.41 10.90 3.81
CA ILE A 41 36.27 10.12 3.33
C ILE A 41 36.72 8.65 3.38
N PRO A 42 36.06 7.78 4.18
CA PRO A 42 36.36 6.35 4.13
C PRO A 42 36.08 5.82 2.72
N PRO A 43 36.89 4.88 2.20
CA PRO A 43 36.74 4.39 0.84
C PRO A 43 35.33 3.85 0.64
N GLN A 44 34.61 4.44 -0.34
CA GLN A 44 33.31 3.95 -0.78
C GLN A 44 33.49 2.52 -1.31
N PRO A 45 32.67 1.54 -0.88
CA PRO A 45 32.69 0.22 -1.49
C PRO A 45 32.34 0.33 -2.98
N PRO A 46 32.93 -0.53 -3.83
CA PRO A 46 32.73 -0.45 -5.28
C PRO A 46 31.25 -0.68 -5.65
N PRO A 47 30.73 0.00 -6.70
CA PRO A 47 29.38 -0.21 -7.18
C PRO A 47 29.32 -1.51 -8.00
N ASN A 48 29.32 -2.65 -7.32
CA ASN A 48 28.87 -3.90 -7.92
C ASN A 48 27.43 -4.16 -7.44
N SER A 49 26.47 -3.62 -8.19
CA SER A 49 25.05 -3.92 -8.03
C SER A 49 24.75 -5.33 -8.52
N SER A 50 25.32 -6.35 -7.88
CA SER A 50 24.81 -7.71 -8.06
C SER A 50 23.43 -7.76 -7.40
N PHE A 51 22.39 -8.04 -8.18
CA PHE A 51 21.10 -8.43 -7.63
C PHE A 51 21.31 -9.57 -6.62
N PRO A 52 20.61 -9.58 -5.47
CA PRO A 52 20.79 -10.65 -4.51
C PRO A 52 20.36 -11.96 -5.18
N PRO A 53 20.95 -13.10 -4.79
CA PRO A 53 20.54 -14.39 -5.33
C PRO A 53 19.03 -14.59 -5.12
N ARG A 54 18.34 -14.95 -6.20
CA ARG A 54 16.91 -15.27 -6.14
C ARG A 54 16.71 -16.57 -5.37
N GLN A 55 15.74 -16.53 -4.46
CA GLN A 55 15.26 -17.68 -3.70
C GLN A 55 13.86 -18.04 -4.20
N SER A 56 13.39 -19.23 -3.87
CA SER A 56 12.04 -19.68 -4.20
C SER A 56 11.35 -20.18 -2.94
N PHE A 57 10.05 -19.94 -2.84
CA PHE A 57 9.20 -20.51 -1.80
C PHE A 57 7.95 -21.08 -2.43
N SER A 58 7.40 -22.11 -1.78
CA SER A 58 6.13 -22.74 -2.19
C SER A 58 4.98 -22.23 -1.31
N PHE A 59 3.80 -22.16 -1.89
CA PHE A 59 2.57 -21.73 -1.21
C PHE A 59 1.35 -22.36 -1.90
N GLU A 60 0.19 -22.21 -1.27
CA GLU A 60 -1.09 -22.64 -1.86
C GLU A 60 -1.99 -21.44 -2.12
N THR A 61 -2.59 -21.37 -3.30
CA THR A 61 -3.68 -20.44 -3.61
C THR A 61 -5.02 -21.13 -3.41
N VAL A 62 -6.06 -20.37 -3.09
CA VAL A 62 -7.42 -20.90 -2.91
C VAL A 62 -8.41 -20.19 -3.84
N THR A 63 -9.41 -20.92 -4.32
CA THR A 63 -10.54 -20.38 -5.07
C THR A 63 -11.84 -20.70 -4.34
N LEU A 64 -12.74 -19.73 -4.29
CA LEU A 64 -14.00 -19.80 -3.57
C LEU A 64 -15.19 -19.92 -4.54
N ASP A 65 -16.21 -20.65 -4.12
CA ASP A 65 -17.53 -20.57 -4.74
C ASP A 65 -18.27 -19.28 -4.31
N PRO A 66 -19.43 -18.96 -4.93
CA PRO A 66 -20.23 -17.79 -4.54
C PRO A 66 -20.77 -17.82 -3.10
N SER A 67 -20.73 -18.98 -2.42
CA SER A 67 -21.13 -19.14 -1.02
C SER A 67 -19.96 -18.90 -0.05
N GLY A 68 -18.74 -18.69 -0.57
CA GLY A 68 -17.54 -18.41 0.20
C GLY A 68 -16.84 -19.66 0.74
N PHE A 69 -17.09 -20.84 0.15
CA PHE A 69 -16.39 -22.08 0.46
C PHE A 69 -15.26 -22.35 -0.53
N VAL A 70 -14.16 -22.93 -0.04
CA VAL A 70 -13.03 -23.33 -0.90
C VAL A 70 -13.46 -24.48 -1.81
N ILE A 71 -13.30 -24.29 -3.11
CA ILE A 71 -13.56 -25.32 -4.13
C ILE A 71 -12.29 -25.81 -4.81
N GLU A 72 -11.20 -25.05 -4.72
CA GLU A 72 -9.93 -25.40 -5.34
C GLU A 72 -8.75 -24.93 -4.49
N ARG A 73 -7.70 -25.76 -4.43
CA ARG A 73 -6.39 -25.42 -3.88
C ARG A 73 -5.33 -25.79 -4.89
N ASN A 74 -4.42 -24.87 -5.15
CA ASN A 74 -3.33 -25.09 -6.11
C ASN A 74 -1.99 -24.77 -5.46
N SER A 75 -1.08 -25.76 -5.46
CA SER A 75 0.30 -25.52 -5.08
C SER A 75 1.02 -24.70 -6.14
N ARG A 76 1.71 -23.66 -5.71
CA ARG A 76 2.49 -22.75 -6.56
C ARG A 76 3.82 -22.44 -5.91
N SER A 77 4.70 -21.81 -6.68
CA SER A 77 5.94 -21.23 -6.17
C SER A 77 6.16 -19.86 -6.79
N ALA A 78 6.94 -19.03 -6.11
CA ALA A 78 7.38 -17.74 -6.61
C ALA A 78 8.84 -17.50 -6.25
N GLU A 79 9.51 -16.74 -7.11
CA GLU A 79 10.86 -16.25 -6.85
C GLU A 79 10.83 -14.94 -6.07
N TYR A 80 11.83 -14.72 -5.24
CA TYR A 80 12.01 -13.48 -4.50
C TYR A 80 13.48 -13.21 -4.19
N TYR A 81 13.80 -11.98 -3.81
CA TYR A 81 15.05 -11.68 -3.12
C TYR A 81 14.77 -11.17 -1.71
N SER A 82 15.73 -11.36 -0.81
CA SER A 82 15.67 -10.79 0.55
C SER A 82 16.44 -9.47 0.62
N GLU A 83 15.78 -8.39 1.03
CA GLU A 83 16.45 -7.16 1.46
C GLU A 83 16.81 -7.31 2.94
N THR A 84 18.08 -7.62 3.20
CA THR A 84 18.56 -7.97 4.54
C THR A 84 18.52 -6.79 5.51
N LEU A 85 18.62 -5.54 5.03
CA LEU A 85 18.67 -4.37 5.91
C LEU A 85 17.38 -4.22 6.73
N ALA A 86 16.23 -4.43 6.10
CA ALA A 86 14.93 -4.32 6.75
C ALA A 86 14.23 -5.68 6.94
N GLY A 87 14.77 -6.77 6.42
CA GLY A 87 14.12 -8.09 6.44
C GLY A 87 12.87 -8.12 5.55
N LEU A 88 12.97 -7.60 4.33
CA LEU A 88 11.87 -7.61 3.35
C LEU A 88 12.04 -8.78 2.38
N GLU A 89 10.95 -9.46 2.05
CA GLU A 89 10.89 -10.40 0.94
C GLU A 89 10.25 -9.69 -0.26
N MET A 90 11.02 -9.56 -1.34
CA MET A 90 10.64 -8.83 -2.55
C MET A 90 10.37 -9.83 -3.67
N ILE A 91 9.09 -10.06 -3.96
CA ILE A 91 8.60 -11.08 -4.89
C ILE A 91 8.83 -10.62 -6.33
N ALA A 92 9.36 -11.50 -7.18
CA ALA A 92 9.55 -11.26 -8.59
C ALA A 92 8.20 -11.33 -9.33
N ILE A 93 7.75 -10.19 -9.85
CA ILE A 93 6.51 -10.06 -10.61
C ILE A 93 6.85 -10.11 -12.11
N PRO A 94 6.32 -11.07 -12.88
CA PRO A 94 6.66 -11.23 -14.28
C PRO A 94 6.07 -10.11 -15.13
N ALA A 95 6.79 -9.71 -16.18
CA ALA A 95 6.23 -8.84 -17.21
C ALA A 95 5.00 -9.49 -17.86
N GLY A 96 4.04 -8.68 -18.28
CA GLY A 96 2.81 -9.18 -18.86
C GLY A 96 1.89 -8.09 -19.38
N THR A 97 0.65 -8.48 -19.68
CA THR A 97 -0.40 -7.56 -20.09
C THR A 97 -1.69 -8.01 -19.44
N PHE A 98 -2.50 -7.06 -18.97
CA PHE A 98 -3.78 -7.35 -18.35
C PHE A 98 -4.81 -6.29 -18.66
N ILE A 99 -6.08 -6.63 -18.42
CA ILE A 99 -7.18 -5.68 -18.46
C ILE A 99 -7.30 -5.02 -17.08
N MET A 100 -6.97 -3.74 -17.01
CA MET A 100 -7.11 -2.90 -15.82
C MET A 100 -8.50 -2.29 -15.76
N GLY A 101 -9.08 -2.23 -14.56
CA GLY A 101 -10.40 -1.66 -14.30
C GLY A 101 -11.53 -2.68 -14.29
N THR A 102 -12.74 -2.18 -14.07
CA THR A 102 -13.92 -3.01 -13.78
C THR A 102 -14.72 -3.32 -15.06
N PRO A 103 -15.11 -4.57 -15.36
CA PRO A 103 -16.01 -4.88 -16.48
C PRO A 103 -17.43 -4.35 -16.25
N ASP A 104 -18.20 -4.21 -17.32
CA ASP A 104 -19.59 -3.74 -17.22
C ASP A 104 -20.47 -4.76 -16.48
N GLY A 105 -21.29 -4.27 -15.56
CA GLY A 105 -22.18 -5.10 -14.75
C GLY A 105 -21.53 -5.78 -13.54
N GLU A 106 -20.24 -5.57 -13.27
CA GLU A 106 -19.63 -6.03 -12.01
C GLU A 106 -20.29 -5.32 -10.81
N LYS A 107 -20.70 -6.10 -9.81
CA LYS A 107 -21.33 -5.56 -8.61
C LYS A 107 -20.34 -4.71 -7.82
N GLY A 108 -20.83 -3.68 -7.13
CA GLY A 108 -19.96 -2.85 -6.28
C GLY A 108 -19.17 -1.77 -7.00
N ASP A 109 -19.27 -1.66 -8.33
CA ASP A 109 -18.90 -0.45 -9.06
C ASP A 109 -20.04 0.57 -9.01
N PHE A 110 -19.83 1.65 -8.25
CA PHE A 110 -20.79 2.74 -8.10
C PHE A 110 -20.21 4.10 -8.47
N THR A 111 -18.90 4.19 -8.68
CA THR A 111 -18.21 5.47 -8.91
C THR A 111 -17.83 5.67 -10.38
N GLY A 112 -17.65 4.58 -11.13
CA GLY A 112 -17.07 4.61 -12.47
C GLY A 112 -15.63 5.13 -12.50
N SER A 113 -14.94 5.17 -11.35
CA SER A 113 -13.56 5.66 -11.28
C SER A 113 -12.54 4.65 -11.80
N ASP A 114 -12.92 3.39 -11.88
CA ASP A 114 -12.14 2.27 -12.41
C ASP A 114 -12.55 1.93 -13.86
N LYS A 115 -13.16 2.89 -14.57
CA LYS A 115 -13.63 2.79 -15.97
C LYS A 115 -12.89 3.79 -16.87
N PRO A 116 -12.85 3.56 -18.20
CA PRO A 116 -13.18 2.31 -18.87
C PRO A 116 -12.14 1.22 -18.56
N GLN A 117 -12.48 -0.04 -18.84
CA GLN A 117 -11.47 -1.08 -18.90
C GLN A 117 -10.46 -0.76 -20.00
N ARG A 118 -9.20 -1.10 -19.75
CA ARG A 118 -8.10 -0.80 -20.67
C ARG A 118 -7.03 -1.87 -20.60
N LEU A 119 -6.40 -2.13 -21.74
CA LEU A 119 -5.25 -3.02 -21.82
C LEU A 119 -4.01 -2.28 -21.31
N VAL A 120 -3.26 -2.88 -20.38
CA VAL A 120 -2.05 -2.29 -19.79
C VAL A 120 -0.90 -3.27 -19.91
N LYS A 121 0.22 -2.80 -20.47
CA LYS A 121 1.50 -3.54 -20.49
C LYS A 121 2.28 -3.27 -19.21
N VAL A 122 2.75 -4.32 -18.55
CA VAL A 122 3.50 -4.23 -17.29
C VAL A 122 4.88 -4.85 -17.49
N ASN A 123 5.93 -4.12 -17.12
CA ASN A 123 7.29 -4.64 -17.13
C ASN A 123 7.51 -5.55 -15.92
N SER A 124 8.58 -6.36 -15.91
CA SER A 124 8.94 -7.11 -14.71
C SER A 124 9.44 -6.16 -13.63
N PHE A 125 9.05 -6.40 -12.39
CA PHE A 125 9.48 -5.63 -11.22
C PHE A 125 9.44 -6.52 -9.99
N TYR A 126 9.90 -6.03 -8.85
CA TYR A 126 9.69 -6.70 -7.57
C TYR A 126 8.68 -5.95 -6.72
N LEU A 127 7.88 -6.67 -5.94
CA LEU A 127 6.92 -6.10 -5.00
C LEU A 127 7.06 -6.77 -3.64
N SER A 128 6.98 -6.01 -2.55
CA SER A 128 7.06 -6.60 -1.22
C SER A 128 5.91 -7.58 -1.00
N LYS A 129 6.26 -8.77 -0.49
CA LYS A 129 5.35 -9.90 -0.27
C LYS A 129 4.12 -9.53 0.55
N TYR A 130 4.36 -8.68 1.54
CA TYR A 130 3.39 -8.14 2.47
C TYR A 130 3.35 -6.59 2.37
N PRO A 131 2.30 -5.94 2.88
CA PRO A 131 2.40 -4.56 3.33
C PRO A 131 3.56 -4.42 4.32
N ILE A 132 4.18 -3.24 4.37
CA ILE A 132 5.32 -2.99 5.26
C ILE A 132 4.89 -3.22 6.71
N THR A 133 5.62 -4.05 7.45
CA THR A 133 5.32 -4.33 8.86
C THR A 133 5.81 -3.22 9.78
N GLN A 134 5.28 -3.16 10.99
CA GLN A 134 5.73 -2.20 12.01
C GLN A 134 7.21 -2.39 12.35
N LYS A 135 7.69 -3.63 12.41
CA LYS A 135 9.12 -3.92 12.61
C LYS A 135 10.00 -3.41 11.46
N GLN A 136 9.58 -3.65 10.22
CA GLN A 136 10.28 -3.14 9.04
C GLN A 136 10.28 -1.60 9.00
N TRP A 137 9.14 -1.00 9.33
CA TRP A 137 9.00 0.45 9.48
C TRP A 137 9.99 1.03 10.47
N GLN A 138 10.04 0.49 11.70
CA GLN A 138 10.94 0.96 12.75
C GLN A 138 12.41 0.94 12.32
N ILE A 139 12.85 -0.10 11.63
CA ILE A 139 14.24 -0.20 11.14
C ILE A 139 14.55 0.96 10.20
N VAL A 140 13.71 1.18 9.18
CA VAL A 140 13.94 2.22 8.16
C VAL A 140 13.71 3.63 8.71
N ALA A 141 12.73 3.81 9.61
CA ALA A 141 12.45 5.09 10.26
C ALA A 141 13.59 5.57 11.17
N ASN A 142 14.47 4.66 11.61
CA ASN A 142 15.68 4.98 12.38
C ASN A 142 16.93 5.20 11.51
N LEU A 143 16.86 4.96 10.19
CA LEU A 143 17.94 5.35 9.27
C LEU A 143 18.05 6.87 9.16
N PRO A 144 19.21 7.42 8.72
CA PRO A 144 19.37 8.85 8.50
C PRO A 144 18.26 9.43 7.62
N LYS A 145 17.69 10.54 8.07
CA LYS A 145 16.66 11.30 7.35
C LYS A 145 17.15 11.77 5.99
N ILE A 146 16.28 11.70 4.98
CA ILE A 146 16.49 12.29 3.65
C ILE A 146 15.71 13.60 3.53
N ASN A 147 14.37 13.53 3.58
CA ASN A 147 13.51 14.70 3.31
C ASN A 147 12.66 15.09 4.53
N ARG A 148 12.23 14.13 5.36
CA ARG A 148 11.37 14.39 6.53
C ARG A 148 11.61 13.43 7.69
N ASP A 149 11.23 13.86 8.89
CA ASP A 149 11.25 13.01 10.07
C ASP A 149 10.14 11.95 9.98
N LEU A 150 10.43 10.75 10.48
CA LEU A 150 9.47 9.66 10.60
C LEU A 150 9.27 9.37 12.08
N ASN A 151 8.00 9.28 12.51
CA ASN A 151 7.70 8.68 13.80
C ASN A 151 7.96 7.17 13.68
N PRO A 152 8.88 6.57 14.47
CA PRO A 152 9.16 5.14 14.41
C PRO A 152 8.00 4.26 14.88
N ASN A 153 7.03 4.81 15.62
CA ASN A 153 5.87 4.07 16.13
C ASN A 153 4.56 4.82 15.78
N PRO A 154 4.18 4.90 14.49
CA PRO A 154 3.03 5.70 14.07
C PRO A 154 1.70 4.96 14.22
N SER A 155 1.74 3.62 14.24
CA SER A 155 0.56 2.79 14.08
C SER A 155 -0.39 2.88 15.25
N HIS A 156 -1.68 2.72 14.97
CA HIS A 156 -2.75 2.72 15.96
C HIS A 156 -2.81 1.38 16.70
N PHE A 157 -2.81 0.27 15.95
CA PHE A 157 -2.70 -1.07 16.51
C PHE A 157 -1.23 -1.45 16.66
N GLN A 158 -0.84 -2.13 17.74
CA GLN A 158 0.57 -2.44 18.01
C GLN A 158 0.88 -3.92 17.79
N GLY A 159 1.98 -4.19 17.09
CA GLY A 159 2.58 -5.52 16.97
C GLY A 159 3.57 -5.60 15.82
N ASP A 160 4.74 -6.18 16.06
CA ASP A 160 5.87 -6.22 15.11
C ASP A 160 5.48 -6.73 13.70
N ASN A 161 4.61 -7.73 13.65
CA ASN A 161 4.15 -8.37 12.41
C ASN A 161 2.81 -7.82 11.90
N LEU A 162 2.23 -6.82 12.57
CA LEU A 162 1.12 -6.06 11.99
C LEU A 162 1.65 -5.14 10.90
N PRO A 163 0.84 -4.83 9.88
CA PRO A 163 1.22 -3.82 8.91
C PRO A 163 1.30 -2.44 9.58
N VAL A 164 2.23 -1.60 9.14
CA VAL A 164 2.32 -0.22 9.60
C VAL A 164 1.11 0.56 9.08
N ASP A 165 0.35 1.14 10.00
CA ASP A 165 -0.78 2.01 9.71
C ASP A 165 -0.53 3.45 10.17
N SER A 166 -1.48 4.37 9.90
CA SER A 166 -1.44 5.76 10.35
C SER A 166 -0.24 6.55 9.80
N ILE A 167 0.21 6.16 8.61
CA ILE A 167 1.24 6.86 7.84
C ILE A 167 0.61 7.63 6.67
N SER A 168 1.27 8.71 6.28
CA SER A 168 0.91 9.51 5.12
C SER A 168 1.66 9.02 3.88
N TRP A 169 1.17 9.40 2.69
CA TRP A 169 1.86 9.08 1.42
C TRP A 169 3.31 9.57 1.44
N TYR A 170 3.50 10.76 2.00
CA TYR A 170 4.80 11.38 2.17
C TYR A 170 5.74 10.59 3.09
N ASP A 171 5.23 9.95 4.13
CA ASP A 171 6.08 9.11 4.98
C ASP A 171 6.47 7.81 4.28
N ALA A 172 5.57 7.24 3.47
CA ALA A 172 5.88 6.09 2.64
C ALA A 172 6.97 6.38 1.60
N ILE A 173 6.96 7.58 1.00
CA ILE A 173 8.04 8.05 0.12
C ILE A 173 9.35 8.20 0.90
N GLU A 174 9.34 8.84 2.07
CA GLU A 174 10.55 8.96 2.89
C GLU A 174 11.12 7.59 3.31
N PHE A 175 10.26 6.62 3.63
CA PHE A 175 10.67 5.25 3.88
C PHE A 175 11.40 4.67 2.66
N CYS A 176 10.84 4.83 1.46
CA CYS A 176 11.45 4.37 0.22
C CYS A 176 12.81 5.06 -0.02
N ASP A 177 12.89 6.38 0.14
CA ASP A 177 14.11 7.17 -0.05
C ASP A 177 15.23 6.76 0.90
N ARG A 178 14.91 6.55 2.18
CA ARG A 178 15.87 6.09 3.20
C ARG A 178 16.39 4.69 2.89
N LEU A 179 15.49 3.77 2.55
CA LEU A 179 15.87 2.40 2.20
C LEU A 179 16.71 2.38 0.92
N ALA A 180 16.34 3.18 -0.09
CA ALA A 180 17.10 3.32 -1.33
C ALA A 180 18.50 3.88 -1.07
N LYS A 181 18.62 4.91 -0.24
CA LYS A 181 19.91 5.51 0.12
C LYS A 181 20.82 4.52 0.87
N ALA A 182 20.26 3.74 1.78
CA ALA A 182 21.02 2.80 2.60
C ALA A 182 21.49 1.55 1.84
N THR A 183 20.73 1.13 0.81
CA THR A 183 20.96 -0.12 0.09
C THR A 183 21.56 0.09 -1.31
N GLY A 184 21.49 1.31 -1.84
CA GLY A 184 21.84 1.61 -3.23
C GLY A 184 20.84 1.04 -4.25
N ARG A 185 19.67 0.57 -3.82
CA ARG A 185 18.62 0.00 -4.69
C ARG A 185 17.48 1.00 -4.91
N ASN A 186 16.78 0.87 -6.03
CA ASN A 186 15.63 1.72 -6.32
C ASN A 186 14.38 1.19 -5.62
N TYR A 187 14.05 1.71 -4.43
CA TYR A 187 12.80 1.45 -3.75
C TYR A 187 11.82 2.59 -3.96
N ARG A 188 10.54 2.26 -4.18
CA ARG A 188 9.47 3.23 -4.47
C ARG A 188 8.10 2.65 -4.11
N LEU A 189 7.08 3.50 -4.10
CA LEU A 189 5.70 3.01 -4.18
C LEU A 189 5.44 2.37 -5.57
N PRO A 190 4.59 1.33 -5.65
CA PRO A 190 4.13 0.82 -6.94
C PRO A 190 3.31 1.89 -7.66
N SER A 191 3.31 1.85 -8.99
CA SER A 191 2.24 2.52 -9.73
C SER A 191 0.91 1.82 -9.47
N GLU A 192 -0.18 2.53 -9.70
CA GLU A 192 -1.51 1.96 -9.60
C GLU A 192 -1.69 0.74 -10.52
N ALA A 193 -1.14 0.81 -11.73
CA ALA A 193 -1.16 -0.29 -12.68
C ALA A 193 -0.37 -1.50 -12.19
N GLN A 194 0.82 -1.29 -11.61
CA GLN A 194 1.61 -2.37 -11.00
C GLN A 194 0.86 -3.03 -9.84
N TRP A 195 0.19 -2.23 -9.01
CA TRP A 195 -0.59 -2.75 -7.88
C TRP A 195 -1.76 -3.62 -8.34
N GLU A 196 -2.57 -3.17 -9.30
CA GLU A 196 -3.72 -3.97 -9.76
C GLU A 196 -3.29 -5.23 -10.51
N TYR A 197 -2.26 -5.13 -11.36
CA TYR A 197 -1.69 -6.29 -12.04
C TYR A 197 -1.23 -7.35 -11.03
N ALA A 198 -0.49 -6.90 -10.03
CA ALA A 198 0.01 -7.75 -8.96
C ALA A 198 -1.13 -8.32 -8.10
N CYS A 199 -2.17 -7.54 -7.82
CA CYS A 199 -3.37 -7.99 -7.10
C CYS A 199 -4.10 -9.11 -7.85
N ARG A 200 -4.35 -8.90 -9.14
CA ARG A 200 -5.09 -9.83 -10.00
C ARG A 200 -4.35 -11.14 -10.22
N ALA A 201 -3.02 -11.09 -10.41
CA ALA A 201 -2.19 -12.26 -10.65
C ALA A 201 -2.76 -13.22 -11.71
N GLY A 202 -3.30 -12.65 -12.80
CA GLY A 202 -3.93 -13.37 -13.90
C GLY A 202 -5.46 -13.55 -13.81
N THR A 203 -6.08 -13.24 -12.68
CA THR A 203 -7.55 -13.32 -12.54
C THR A 203 -8.27 -12.11 -13.14
N THR A 204 -9.47 -12.34 -13.67
CA THR A 204 -10.38 -11.30 -14.17
C THR A 204 -11.57 -11.07 -13.25
N THR A 205 -11.65 -11.80 -12.15
CA THR A 205 -12.72 -11.72 -11.15
C THR A 205 -12.55 -10.51 -10.24
N PRO A 206 -13.58 -10.14 -9.44
CA PRO A 206 -13.51 -9.03 -8.50
C PRO A 206 -12.46 -9.23 -7.41
N PHE A 207 -12.20 -10.48 -7.02
CA PHE A 207 -11.16 -10.87 -6.07
C PHE A 207 -10.30 -11.96 -6.70
N TYR A 208 -9.02 -12.07 -6.34
CA TYR A 208 -8.19 -13.18 -6.81
C TYR A 208 -8.63 -14.55 -6.26
N PHE A 209 -9.55 -14.54 -5.28
CA PHE A 209 -10.24 -15.71 -4.75
C PHE A 209 -11.46 -16.15 -5.58
N GLY A 210 -11.90 -15.35 -6.56
CA GLY A 210 -13.07 -15.62 -7.39
C GLY A 210 -14.15 -14.56 -7.26
N ALA A 211 -15.41 -14.99 -7.30
CA ALA A 211 -16.57 -14.08 -7.37
C ALA A 211 -16.92 -13.41 -6.02
N THR A 212 -16.41 -13.92 -4.90
CA THR A 212 -16.69 -13.39 -3.56
C THR A 212 -15.49 -13.57 -2.63
N LEU A 213 -15.63 -13.07 -1.41
CA LEU A 213 -14.64 -13.09 -0.35
C LEU A 213 -15.35 -13.12 1.01
N THR A 214 -14.79 -13.84 1.98
CA THR A 214 -15.28 -13.88 3.37
C THR A 214 -14.19 -13.43 4.33
N SER A 215 -14.55 -13.15 5.59
CA SER A 215 -13.57 -12.75 6.61
C SER A 215 -12.55 -13.86 6.94
N GLU A 216 -12.73 -15.09 6.46
CA GLU A 216 -11.71 -16.15 6.59
C GLU A 216 -10.52 -15.92 5.63
N PHE A 217 -10.72 -15.17 4.54
CA PHE A 217 -9.72 -14.97 3.48
C PHE A 217 -9.24 -13.52 3.35
N ALA A 218 -9.84 -12.60 4.12
CA ALA A 218 -9.46 -11.20 4.17
C ALA A 218 -9.95 -10.54 5.46
N ASN A 219 -9.46 -9.32 5.72
CA ASN A 219 -9.87 -8.52 6.87
C ASN A 219 -10.54 -7.22 6.41
N TYR A 220 -11.85 -7.09 6.61
CA TYR A 220 -12.66 -5.96 6.15
C TYR A 220 -13.89 -5.76 7.06
N TYR A 221 -14.69 -4.73 6.80
CA TYR A 221 -15.92 -4.45 7.53
C TYR A 221 -17.03 -5.41 7.12
N ALA A 222 -17.06 -6.58 7.76
CA ALA A 222 -17.88 -7.71 7.34
C ALA A 222 -19.27 -7.81 8.01
N ILE A 223 -19.92 -6.68 8.34
CA ILE A 223 -21.23 -6.69 9.03
C ILE A 223 -22.42 -6.67 8.06
N LYS A 224 -22.29 -5.98 6.92
CA LYS A 224 -23.39 -5.79 5.94
C LYS A 224 -22.83 -5.72 4.53
N PHE A 225 -23.72 -5.96 3.57
CA PHE A 225 -23.48 -5.86 2.11
C PHE A 225 -22.67 -7.02 1.53
N PRO A 226 -23.25 -8.24 1.48
CA PRO A 226 -22.62 -9.34 0.79
C PRO A 226 -22.45 -9.03 -0.70
N TYR A 227 -21.35 -9.50 -1.26
CA TYR A 227 -21.01 -9.38 -2.66
C TYR A 227 -21.69 -10.46 -3.50
N ALA A 228 -21.91 -11.65 -2.98
CA ALA A 228 -22.66 -12.74 -3.59
C ALA A 228 -23.65 -13.34 -2.57
N VAL A 229 -23.72 -14.68 -2.48
CA VAL A 229 -24.53 -15.43 -1.51
C VAL A 229 -23.67 -16.00 -0.38
N GLU A 230 -22.53 -15.36 -0.12
CA GLU A 230 -21.57 -15.87 0.85
C GLU A 230 -22.12 -15.94 2.27
N ARG A 231 -21.56 -16.91 3.01
CA ARG A 231 -21.82 -17.08 4.44
C ARG A 231 -21.41 -15.85 5.25
N GLU A 232 -22.00 -15.74 6.44
CA GLU A 232 -21.70 -14.67 7.38
C GLU A 232 -20.21 -14.59 7.71
N SER A 233 -19.77 -13.37 7.95
CA SER A 233 -18.37 -13.03 8.19
C SER A 233 -18.25 -12.18 9.46
N GLU A 234 -17.09 -12.23 10.10
CA GLU A 234 -16.80 -11.51 11.34
C GLU A 234 -16.07 -10.20 11.06
N PHE A 235 -16.53 -9.12 11.67
CA PHE A 235 -15.80 -7.85 11.67
C PHE A 235 -14.82 -7.78 12.84
N ARG A 236 -13.52 -7.83 12.53
CA ARG A 236 -12.44 -7.84 13.54
C ARG A 236 -12.16 -6.49 14.18
N ALA A 237 -12.53 -5.38 13.52
CA ALA A 237 -12.30 -4.01 13.99
C ALA A 237 -10.83 -3.64 14.29
N LYS A 238 -9.87 -4.35 13.68
CA LYS A 238 -8.42 -4.11 13.82
C LYS A 238 -7.65 -4.72 12.66
N THR A 239 -6.37 -4.35 12.51
CA THR A 239 -5.44 -5.05 11.61
C THR A 239 -5.11 -6.46 12.11
N THR A 240 -4.69 -7.32 11.18
CA THR A 240 -4.20 -8.68 11.45
C THR A 240 -2.72 -8.78 11.12
N PRO A 241 -1.97 -9.75 11.69
CA PRO A 241 -0.60 -10.01 11.25
C PRO A 241 -0.54 -10.21 9.74
N VAL A 242 0.51 -9.71 9.09
CA VAL A 242 0.69 -9.92 7.64
C VAL A 242 0.81 -11.42 7.33
N GLY A 243 0.30 -11.84 6.18
CA GLY A 243 0.29 -13.23 5.77
C GLY A 243 -0.73 -14.11 6.51
N SER A 244 -1.71 -13.52 7.20
CA SER A 244 -2.78 -14.28 7.88
C SER A 244 -3.73 -14.99 6.91
N PHE A 245 -3.76 -14.58 5.64
CA PHE A 245 -4.66 -15.10 4.61
C PHE A 245 -3.90 -15.71 3.44
N PRO A 246 -4.49 -16.64 2.66
CA PRO A 246 -3.79 -17.26 1.53
C PRO A 246 -3.36 -16.22 0.47
N PRO A 247 -2.20 -16.41 -0.18
CA PRO A 247 -1.72 -15.50 -1.22
C PRO A 247 -2.44 -15.70 -2.55
N ASN A 248 -2.20 -14.77 -3.48
CA ASN A 248 -2.58 -14.92 -4.88
C ASN A 248 -1.54 -15.72 -5.68
N ALA A 249 -1.77 -15.89 -6.99
CA ALA A 249 -0.91 -16.72 -7.85
C ALA A 249 0.53 -16.20 -8.06
N PHE A 250 0.82 -14.95 -7.69
CA PHE A 250 2.19 -14.42 -7.65
C PHE A 250 2.86 -14.59 -6.29
N GLY A 251 2.17 -15.12 -5.27
CA GLY A 251 2.75 -15.28 -3.93
C GLY A 251 2.68 -14.01 -3.08
N LEU A 252 1.80 -13.08 -3.43
CA LEU A 252 1.56 -11.85 -2.68
C LEU A 252 0.36 -12.01 -1.74
N TYR A 253 0.46 -11.38 -0.58
CA TYR A 253 -0.50 -11.50 0.52
C TYR A 253 -1.19 -10.16 0.80
N ASP A 254 -2.35 -10.23 1.47
CA ASP A 254 -3.07 -9.09 2.05
C ASP A 254 -3.41 -7.96 1.05
N LEU A 255 -3.66 -8.30 -0.21
CA LEU A 255 -4.07 -7.35 -1.25
C LEU A 255 -5.58 -7.06 -1.26
N HIS A 256 -6.36 -7.77 -0.43
CA HIS A 256 -7.79 -7.57 -0.24
C HIS A 256 -8.06 -7.30 1.25
N GLY A 257 -8.26 -6.03 1.61
CA GLY A 257 -8.51 -5.59 2.97
C GLY A 257 -7.23 -5.38 3.80
N SER A 258 -7.38 -5.44 5.13
CA SER A 258 -6.42 -5.04 6.15
C SER A 258 -6.10 -3.55 6.11
N LEU A 259 -5.40 -3.06 5.07
CA LEU A 259 -5.10 -1.64 4.87
C LEU A 259 -5.27 -1.25 3.41
N TYR A 260 -5.80 -0.04 3.20
CA TYR A 260 -5.61 0.64 1.94
C TYR A 260 -4.13 0.94 1.75
N GLU A 261 -3.64 0.74 0.53
CA GLU A 261 -2.23 0.92 0.22
C GLU A 261 -1.98 2.08 -0.73
N TRP A 262 -1.08 2.97 -0.32
CA TRP A 262 -0.62 4.09 -1.15
C TRP A 262 0.05 3.61 -2.44
N CYS A 263 -0.40 4.16 -3.56
CA CYS A 263 0.29 4.08 -4.85
C CYS A 263 1.00 5.41 -5.15
N ALA A 264 1.96 5.40 -6.07
CA ALA A 264 2.68 6.60 -6.49
C ALA A 264 1.78 7.63 -7.20
N ASP A 265 0.71 7.15 -7.84
CA ASP A 265 -0.12 7.92 -8.75
C ASP A 265 -0.91 9.06 -8.06
N PRO A 266 -0.96 10.26 -8.67
CA PRO A 266 -2.01 11.24 -8.38
C PRO A 266 -3.38 10.67 -8.75
N TRP A 267 -4.41 11.11 -8.05
CA TRP A 267 -5.77 10.69 -8.35
C TRP A 267 -6.29 11.29 -9.66
N HIS A 268 -6.84 10.43 -10.50
CA HIS A 268 -7.63 10.79 -11.69
C HIS A 268 -9.04 10.25 -11.53
N ARG A 269 -10.04 11.04 -11.95
CA ARG A 269 -11.47 10.72 -11.75
C ARG A 269 -11.87 9.36 -12.34
N ASN A 270 -11.25 8.98 -13.45
CA ASN A 270 -11.46 7.72 -14.15
C ASN A 270 -10.21 7.40 -15.02
N TYR A 271 -10.22 6.32 -15.79
CA TYR A 271 -9.12 5.92 -16.68
C TYR A 271 -9.17 6.51 -18.10
N LYS A 272 -10.02 7.53 -18.35
CA LYS A 272 -9.99 8.21 -19.65
C LYS A 272 -8.63 8.86 -19.84
N ASN A 273 -7.93 8.47 -20.91
CA ASN A 273 -6.57 8.90 -21.25
C ASN A 273 -5.46 8.40 -20.30
N ALA A 274 -5.71 7.32 -19.55
CA ALA A 274 -4.66 6.69 -18.74
C ALA A 274 -3.53 6.08 -19.60
N PRO A 275 -2.26 6.13 -19.18
CA PRO A 275 -1.11 5.57 -19.93
C PRO A 275 -1.27 4.07 -20.17
N SER A 276 -1.05 3.54 -21.37
CA SER A 276 -1.24 2.10 -21.68
C SER A 276 -0.15 1.18 -21.11
N ASP A 277 0.76 1.70 -20.29
CA ASP A 277 1.84 0.98 -19.62
C ASP A 277 1.74 1.12 -18.09
N ASP A 278 2.75 0.60 -17.39
CA ASP A 278 2.79 0.52 -15.94
C ASP A 278 3.46 1.72 -15.26
N GLN A 279 3.67 2.80 -16.00
CA GLN A 279 4.23 4.03 -15.44
C GLN A 279 3.23 4.71 -14.49
N VAL A 280 3.77 5.52 -13.59
CA VAL A 280 2.95 6.41 -12.75
C VAL A 280 2.22 7.38 -13.66
N TRP A 281 0.89 7.47 -13.56
CA TRP A 281 0.11 8.42 -14.34
C TRP A 281 0.50 9.85 -13.95
N PRO A 282 1.02 10.67 -14.87
CA PRO A 282 1.35 12.06 -14.57
C PRO A 282 0.15 12.84 -14.02
N ALA A 283 0.44 13.83 -13.17
CA ALA A 283 -0.56 14.80 -12.73
C ALA A 283 -1.14 15.54 -13.94
N ASP A 284 -2.47 15.72 -13.98
CA ASP A 284 -3.11 16.57 -14.98
C ASP A 284 -3.14 18.01 -14.45
N PRO A 285 -2.41 18.98 -15.03
CA PRO A 285 -2.33 20.35 -14.51
C PRO A 285 -3.70 21.03 -14.28
N ASN A 286 -4.75 20.57 -14.97
CA ASN A 286 -6.10 21.13 -14.88
C ASN A 286 -7.02 20.34 -13.94
N SER A 287 -6.53 19.27 -13.31
CA SER A 287 -7.32 18.40 -12.44
C SER A 287 -7.18 18.78 -10.96
N THR A 288 -8.32 18.96 -10.30
CA THR A 288 -8.38 19.04 -8.83
C THR A 288 -8.01 17.72 -8.15
N GLY A 289 -7.94 16.60 -8.90
CA GLY A 289 -7.55 15.28 -8.41
C GLY A 289 -6.10 15.20 -7.94
N ASN A 290 -5.22 16.09 -8.43
CA ASN A 290 -3.79 16.10 -8.07
C ASN A 290 -3.52 16.35 -6.57
N ARG A 291 -4.50 16.88 -5.84
CA ARG A 291 -4.41 17.06 -4.38
C ARG A 291 -4.51 15.75 -3.61
N TYR A 292 -4.81 14.65 -4.30
CA TYR A 292 -5.03 13.32 -3.74
C TYR A 292 -4.09 12.29 -4.39
N ARG A 293 -3.84 11.21 -3.67
CA ARG A 293 -3.08 10.05 -4.14
C ARG A 293 -3.95 8.81 -4.15
N VAL A 294 -3.67 7.92 -5.09
CA VAL A 294 -4.44 6.69 -5.26
C VAL A 294 -4.18 5.73 -4.10
N LEU A 295 -5.24 5.07 -3.66
CA LEU A 295 -5.24 3.98 -2.70
C LEU A 295 -5.87 2.74 -3.31
N ARG A 296 -5.35 1.56 -2.94
CA ARG A 296 -5.87 0.26 -3.42
C ARG A 296 -6.08 -0.75 -2.30
N GLY A 297 -6.92 -1.76 -2.55
CA GLY A 297 -7.07 -2.94 -1.70
C GLY A 297 -8.17 -2.90 -0.64
N GLY A 298 -8.69 -1.73 -0.26
CA GLY A 298 -9.61 -1.60 0.87
C GLY A 298 -8.90 -1.82 2.21
N GLY A 299 -9.60 -1.71 3.34
CA GLY A 299 -9.00 -1.88 4.67
C GLY A 299 -9.92 -2.56 5.65
N TRP A 300 -9.43 -2.81 6.87
CA TRP A 300 -10.21 -3.50 7.92
C TRP A 300 -11.56 -2.84 8.20
N GLY A 301 -11.66 -1.52 8.01
CA GLY A 301 -12.89 -0.73 8.22
C GLY A 301 -13.70 -0.43 6.95
N THR A 302 -13.39 -1.04 5.80
CA THR A 302 -14.11 -0.79 4.53
C THR A 302 -14.99 -1.97 4.15
N GLU A 303 -16.05 -1.73 3.38
CA GLU A 303 -16.92 -2.81 2.92
C GLU A 303 -16.22 -3.67 1.86
N LEU A 304 -16.86 -4.78 1.51
CA LEU A 304 -16.28 -5.80 0.63
C LEU A 304 -16.07 -5.29 -0.80
N ARG A 305 -16.91 -4.36 -1.27
CA ARG A 305 -16.79 -3.75 -2.61
C ARG A 305 -15.53 -2.90 -2.75
N GLU A 306 -15.04 -2.31 -1.65
CA GLU A 306 -13.82 -1.52 -1.62
C GLU A 306 -12.58 -2.42 -1.70
N CYS A 307 -12.71 -3.71 -1.37
CA CYS A 307 -11.65 -4.69 -1.43
C CYS A 307 -11.46 -5.34 -2.80
N ARG A 308 -12.29 -5.02 -3.81
CA ARG A 308 -12.13 -5.59 -5.16
C ARG A 308 -10.77 -5.21 -5.77
N SER A 309 -10.22 -6.06 -6.62
CA SER A 309 -8.96 -5.81 -7.34
C SER A 309 -8.98 -4.50 -8.11
N ALA A 310 -10.10 -4.13 -8.74
CA ALA A 310 -10.24 -2.90 -9.51
C ALA A 310 -10.61 -1.66 -8.68
N SER A 311 -11.05 -1.84 -7.43
CA SER A 311 -11.52 -0.73 -6.63
C SER A 311 -10.40 0.27 -6.36
N ARG A 312 -10.74 1.55 -6.45
CA ARG A 312 -9.81 2.67 -6.25
C ARG A 312 -10.34 3.58 -5.14
N GLY A 313 -9.49 3.87 -4.17
CA GLY A 313 -9.70 4.90 -3.16
C GLY A 313 -8.80 6.10 -3.42
N GLN A 314 -9.04 7.18 -2.68
CA GLN A 314 -8.14 8.33 -2.64
C GLN A 314 -8.17 9.01 -1.28
N PHE A 315 -7.03 9.55 -0.86
CA PHE A 315 -6.95 10.52 0.22
C PHE A 315 -5.89 11.57 -0.09
N GLY A 316 -5.89 12.66 0.68
CA GLY A 316 -4.85 13.67 0.60
C GLY A 316 -3.52 13.07 1.07
N PRO A 317 -2.38 13.47 0.48
CA PRO A 317 -1.09 12.85 0.75
C PRO A 317 -0.58 13.05 2.19
N ASN A 318 -1.20 13.94 2.96
CA ASN A 318 -0.91 14.20 4.39
C ASN A 318 -1.79 13.40 5.35
N ASN A 319 -2.84 12.73 4.85
CA ASN A 319 -3.77 11.99 5.71
C ASN A 319 -3.07 10.78 6.35
N ARG A 320 -3.35 10.55 7.63
CA ARG A 320 -2.81 9.47 8.47
C ARG A 320 -3.98 8.81 9.19
N TYR A 321 -4.54 7.76 8.62
CA TYR A 321 -5.62 6.99 9.26
C TYR A 321 -5.15 5.57 9.52
N SER A 322 -5.73 4.92 10.52
CA SER A 322 -5.41 3.53 10.90
C SER A 322 -5.82 2.48 9.86
N VAL A 323 -6.39 2.91 8.73
CA VAL A 323 -6.68 2.09 7.55
C VAL A 323 -5.68 2.33 6.42
N LEU A 324 -4.69 3.22 6.58
CA LEU A 324 -3.72 3.57 5.54
C LEU A 324 -2.34 2.99 5.86
N GLY A 325 -1.85 2.16 4.95
CA GLY A 325 -0.49 1.64 4.91
C GLY A 325 0.05 1.68 3.48
N PHE A 326 1.01 0.82 3.20
CA PHE A 326 1.61 0.71 1.87
C PHE A 326 2.43 -0.58 1.74
N ARG A 327 2.75 -0.90 0.49
CA ARG A 327 3.79 -1.86 0.11
C ARG A 327 4.75 -1.19 -0.88
N ILE A 328 5.93 -1.75 -1.07
CA ILE A 328 6.96 -1.14 -1.91
C ILE A 328 7.27 -1.98 -3.14
N ALA A 329 7.71 -1.31 -4.19
CA ALA A 329 8.23 -1.91 -5.41
C ALA A 329 9.73 -1.60 -5.58
N SER A 330 10.41 -2.42 -6.36
CA SER A 330 11.77 -2.16 -6.84
C SER A 330 11.98 -2.69 -8.26
N SER A 331 13.03 -2.20 -8.92
CA SER A 331 13.40 -2.51 -10.30
C SER A 331 14.89 -2.67 -10.43
#